data_AF-A0A833ATW4-F1
#
_entry.id   AF-A0A833ATW4-F1
#
_cell.length_a   1.000
_cell.length_b   1.000
_cell.length_c   1.000
_cell.angle_alpha   90.00
_cell.angle_beta   90.00
_cell.angle_gamma   90.00
#
_symmetry.space_group_name_H-M   'P 1'
#
loop_
_entity.id
_entity.type
_entity.pdbx_description
1 polymer ?
#
loop_
_entity_poly.entity_id
_entity_poly.type
_entity_poly.pdbx_seq_one_letter_code
_entity_poly.pdbx_strand_id
1 'polypeptide(L)'
;MEIKKVGVVGCGLMGSGITQVCAQAGFETIVHELDESVLQNGTARIDKSLSRLVQKEKISELDKASAQKLIKTTTDLRKLKNVDLIIEAASEDIAIKRSIFKTLDEECGPATIFATNTSSLSVIDIAARTGRTDKFCGLHFFNPVPAMPLVEVVRTRTTS
;
A
#
# COMPACT_ATOMS: atom_id res chain seq x y z
N MET A 1 9.76 -1.84 -15.88
CA MET A 1 9.08 -0.57 -15.54
C MET A 1 9.72 -0.03 -14.28
N GLU A 2 9.94 1.27 -14.18
CA GLU A 2 10.46 1.91 -12.97
C GLU A 2 9.28 2.34 -12.09
N ILE A 3 9.27 1.97 -10.80
CA ILE A 3 8.24 2.37 -9.84
C ILE A 3 8.71 3.68 -9.17
N LYS A 4 7.89 4.73 -9.26
CA LYS A 4 8.14 6.03 -8.60
C LYS A 4 7.03 6.40 -7.62
N LYS A 5 5.79 6.02 -7.95
CA LYS A 5 4.59 6.32 -7.17
C LYS A 5 3.91 5.05 -6.71
N VAL A 6 3.67 4.95 -5.40
CA VAL A 6 2.97 3.84 -4.76
C VAL A 6 1.64 4.34 -4.18
N GLY A 7 0.55 3.66 -4.51
CA GLY A 7 -0.74 3.83 -3.85
C GLY A 7 -0.93 2.74 -2.80
N VAL A 8 -1.32 3.11 -1.58
CA VAL A 8 -1.67 2.14 -0.52
C VAL A 8 -3.15 2.29 -0.23
N VAL A 9 -3.90 1.18 -0.26
CA VAL A 9 -5.35 1.19 0.04
C VAL A 9 -5.58 0.58 1.42
N GLY A 10 -6.09 1.40 2.35
CA GLY A 10 -6.23 1.10 3.76
C GLY A 10 -5.13 1.82 4.56
N CYS A 11 -5.52 2.50 5.64
CA CYS A 11 -4.60 3.17 6.58
C CYS A 11 -4.68 2.58 8.01
N GLY A 12 -5.13 1.32 8.10
CA GLY A 12 -5.08 0.52 9.32
C GLY A 12 -3.64 0.15 9.74
N LEU A 13 -3.50 -0.91 10.54
CA LEU A 13 -2.20 -1.33 11.07
C LEU A 13 -1.19 -1.66 9.96
N MET A 14 -1.58 -2.52 9.01
CA MET A 14 -0.70 -2.93 7.91
C MET A 14 -0.48 -1.79 6.92
N GLY A 15 -1.56 -1.13 6.48
CA GLY A 15 -1.48 -0.05 5.50
C GLY A 15 -0.63 1.15 5.95
N SER A 16 -0.71 1.55 7.22
CA SER A 16 0.17 2.60 7.75
C SER A 16 1.65 2.17 7.77
N GLY A 17 1.94 0.92 8.13
CA GLY A 17 3.29 0.37 8.07
C GLY A 17 3.85 0.28 6.66
N ILE A 18 3.05 -0.18 5.70
CA ILE A 18 3.40 -0.24 4.26
C ILE A 18 3.67 1.17 3.73
N THR A 19 2.78 2.12 4.04
CA THR A 19 2.93 3.53 3.66
C THR A 19 4.27 4.10 4.17
N GLN A 20 4.60 3.81 5.43
CA GLN A 20 5.86 4.25 6.03
C GLN A 20 7.07 3.67 5.28
N VAL A 21 7.14 2.35 5.06
CA VAL A 21 8.33 1.75 4.44
C VAL A 21 8.51 2.18 2.98
N CYS A 22 7.42 2.37 2.23
CA CYS A 22 7.49 2.92 0.88
C CYS A 22 8.05 4.34 0.87
N ALA A 23 7.57 5.21 1.76
CA ALA A 23 8.05 6.58 1.85
C ALA A 23 9.51 6.66 2.34
N GLN A 24 9.92 5.82 3.29
CA GLN A 24 11.32 5.74 3.73
C GLN A 24 12.25 5.23 2.63
N ALA A 25 11.75 4.40 1.72
CA ALA A 25 12.50 3.94 0.55
C ALA A 25 12.57 4.98 -0.58
N GLY A 26 11.95 6.16 -0.42
CA GLY A 26 12.02 7.26 -1.38
C GLY A 26 10.89 7.29 -2.42
N PHE A 27 9.86 6.44 -2.29
CA PHE A 27 8.72 6.45 -3.19
C PHE A 27 7.70 7.52 -2.79
N GLU A 28 7.20 8.28 -3.77
CA GLU A 28 6.02 9.11 -3.57
C GLU A 28 4.84 8.18 -3.23
N THR A 29 4.29 8.32 -2.03
CA THR A 29 3.31 7.36 -1.51
C THR A 29 1.98 8.05 -1.22
N ILE A 30 0.91 7.60 -1.86
CA ILE A 30 -0.45 8.09 -1.61
C ILE A 30 -1.20 7.01 -0.83
N VAL A 31 -1.59 7.30 0.41
CA VAL A 31 -2.42 6.39 1.20
C VAL A 31 -3.88 6.81 1.15
N HIS A 32 -4.74 5.87 0.77
CA HIS A 32 -6.18 6.01 0.74
C HIS A 32 -6.82 5.30 1.92
N GLU A 33 -7.78 5.96 2.58
CA GLU A 33 -8.68 5.34 3.55
C GLU A 33 -10.05 5.99 3.47
N LEU A 34 -11.12 5.22 3.55
CA LEU A 34 -12.49 5.76 3.37
C LEU A 34 -12.94 6.60 4.57
N ASP A 35 -12.47 6.24 5.76
CA ASP A 35 -12.83 6.87 7.01
C ASP A 35 -11.72 7.85 7.43
N GLU A 36 -12.08 9.14 7.51
CA GLU A 36 -11.17 10.21 7.87
C GLU A 36 -10.53 10.01 9.25
N SER A 37 -11.27 9.46 10.22
CA SER A 37 -10.73 9.18 11.55
C SER A 37 -9.73 8.04 11.53
N VAL A 38 -9.97 7.00 10.72
CA VAL A 38 -9.01 5.90 10.52
C VAL A 38 -7.76 6.40 9.81
N LEU A 39 -7.91 7.27 8.81
CA LEU A 39 -6.82 7.91 8.09
C LEU A 39 -5.93 8.73 9.03
N GLN A 40 -6.52 9.59 9.85
CA GLN A 40 -5.80 10.38 10.84
C GLN A 40 -5.05 9.49 11.84
N ASN A 41 -5.72 8.47 12.38
CA ASN A 41 -5.09 7.50 13.27
C ASN A 41 -3.92 6.76 12.60
N GLY A 42 -4.06 6.39 11.33
CA GLY A 42 -3.01 5.76 10.53
C GLY A 42 -1.79 6.67 10.35
N THR A 43 -2.00 7.94 9.97
CA THR A 43 -0.91 8.91 9.86
C THR A 43 -0.21 9.19 11.19
N ALA A 44 -0.95 9.26 12.29
CA ALA A 44 -0.37 9.41 13.62
C ALA A 44 0.49 8.18 14.01
N ARG A 45 0.09 6.97 13.61
CA ARG A 45 0.93 5.77 13.79
C ARG A 45 2.24 5.87 13.01
N ILE A 46 2.20 6.38 11.78
CA ILE A 46 3.40 6.60 10.95
C ILE A 46 4.35 7.59 11.65
N ASP A 47 3.86 8.76 12.06
CA ASP A 47 4.69 9.76 12.75
C ASP A 47 5.29 9.22 14.05
N LYS A 48 4.48 8.51 14.86
CA LYS A 48 4.96 7.89 16.10
C LYS A 48 6.04 6.83 15.82
N SER A 49 5.85 6.02 14.79
CA SER A 49 6.79 4.96 14.40
C SER A 49 8.12 5.56 13.92
N LEU A 50 8.08 6.56 13.05
CA LEU A 50 9.28 7.29 12.61
C LEU A 50 9.99 7.98 13.78
N SER A 51 9.25 8.65 14.66
CA SER A 51 9.81 9.28 15.86
C SER A 51 10.52 8.27 16.76
N ARG A 52 9.96 7.05 16.90
CA ARG A 52 10.61 5.96 17.64
C ARG A 52 11.89 5.49 16.97
N LEU A 53 11.96 5.48 15.63
CA LEU A 53 13.19 5.15 14.91
C LEU A 53 14.27 6.23 15.11
N VAL A 54 13.89 7.51 15.12
CA VAL A 54 14.81 8.62 15.43
C VAL A 54 15.34 8.50 16.87
N GLN A 55 14.46 8.29 17.85
CA GLN A 55 14.86 8.10 19.26
C GLN A 55 15.80 6.91 19.46
N LYS A 56 15.73 5.90 18.58
CA LYS A 56 16.61 4.73 18.57
C LYS A 56 17.84 4.92 17.67
N GLU A 57 18.05 6.12 17.16
CA GLU A 57 19.16 6.50 16.27
C GLU A 57 19.24 5.61 15.01
N LYS A 58 18.10 5.05 14.57
CA LYS A 58 18.01 4.22 13.37
C LYS A 58 17.86 5.04 12.10
N ILE A 59 17.33 6.24 12.22
CA ILE A 59 17.19 7.25 11.16
C ILE A 59 17.44 8.64 11.77
N SER A 60 17.79 9.62 10.95
CA SER A 60 17.89 11.02 11.38
C SER A 60 16.54 11.74 11.37
N GLU A 61 16.46 12.91 12.00
CA GLU A 61 15.29 13.82 11.88
C GLU A 61 15.06 14.27 10.41
N LEU A 62 16.13 14.40 9.63
CA LEU A 62 16.04 14.73 8.21
C LEU A 62 15.43 13.59 7.41
N ASP A 63 15.77 12.34 7.72
CA ASP A 63 15.18 11.16 7.07
C ASP A 63 13.69 11.06 7.41
N LYS A 64 13.31 11.29 8.68
CA LYS A 64 11.91 11.37 9.10
C LYS A 64 11.15 12.43 8.29
N ALA A 65 11.67 13.66 8.26
CA ALA A 65 11.03 14.76 7.55
C ALA A 65 10.92 14.50 6.04
N SER A 66 11.93 13.84 5.45
CA SER A 66 11.95 13.48 4.02
C SER A 66 10.90 12.43 3.71
N ALA A 67 10.80 11.37 4.51
CA ALA A 67 9.74 10.36 4.36
C ALA A 67 8.35 10.98 4.50
N GLN A 68 8.13 11.85 5.49
CA GLN A 68 6.83 12.52 5.68
C GLN A 68 6.42 13.39 4.48
N LYS A 69 7.35 14.08 3.83
CA LYS A 69 7.08 14.88 2.62
C LYS A 69 6.63 14.04 1.43
N LEU A 70 6.99 12.76 1.38
CA LEU A 70 6.60 11.84 0.32
C LEU A 70 5.21 11.24 0.52
N ILE A 71 4.64 11.37 1.72
CA ILE A 71 3.32 10.80 2.05
C ILE A 71 2.23 11.81 1.74
N LYS A 72 1.26 11.39 0.93
CA LYS A 72 0.01 12.11 0.66
C LYS A 72 -1.16 11.25 1.15
N THR A 73 -2.19 11.88 1.66
CA THR A 73 -3.40 11.19 2.14
C THR A 73 -4.59 11.53 1.27
N THR A 74 -5.57 10.63 1.21
CA THR A 74 -6.83 10.87 0.51
C THR A 74 -7.94 9.95 1.01
N THR A 75 -9.17 10.42 0.88
CA THR A 75 -10.40 9.63 1.06
C THR A 75 -11.07 9.28 -0.27
N ASP A 76 -10.40 9.58 -1.39
CA ASP A 76 -10.91 9.34 -2.74
C ASP A 76 -9.97 8.42 -3.53
N LEU A 77 -10.41 7.18 -3.78
CA LEU A 77 -9.67 6.17 -4.55
C LEU A 77 -9.20 6.68 -5.92
N ARG A 78 -9.94 7.59 -6.56
CA ARG A 78 -9.61 8.11 -7.90
C ARG A 78 -8.32 8.94 -7.91
N LYS A 79 -7.84 9.38 -6.74
CA LYS A 79 -6.53 10.04 -6.61
C LYS A 79 -5.36 9.09 -6.85
N LEU A 80 -5.60 7.77 -6.88
CA LEU A 80 -4.59 6.75 -7.16
C LEU A 80 -4.39 6.44 -8.65
N LYS A 81 -5.14 7.07 -9.56
CA LYS A 81 -5.10 6.76 -11.01
C LYS A 81 -3.72 6.86 -11.70
N ASN A 82 -2.80 7.62 -11.12
CA ASN A 82 -1.47 7.91 -11.69
C ASN A 82 -0.32 7.27 -10.89
N VAL A 83 -0.58 6.18 -10.14
CA VAL A 83 0.47 5.43 -9.44
C VAL A 83 0.97 4.25 -10.28
N ASP A 84 2.21 3.84 -10.04
CA ASP A 84 2.85 2.73 -10.75
C ASP A 84 2.53 1.39 -10.09
N LEU A 85 2.38 1.38 -8.76
CA LEU A 85 2.08 0.21 -7.95
C LEU A 85 0.96 0.53 -6.95
N ILE A 86 -0.06 -0.31 -6.89
CA ILE A 86 -1.06 -0.34 -5.81
C ILE A 86 -0.72 -1.48 -4.84
N ILE A 87 -0.75 -1.20 -3.54
CA ILE A 87 -0.71 -2.20 -2.47
C ILE A 87 -1.99 -2.08 -1.64
N GLU A 88 -2.87 -3.06 -1.76
CA GLU A 88 -4.13 -3.13 -1.02
C GLU A 88 -3.93 -3.83 0.33
N ALA A 89 -4.32 -3.15 1.42
CA ALA A 89 -4.24 -3.59 2.81
C ALA A 89 -5.49 -3.16 3.61
N ALA A 90 -6.66 -3.25 2.98
CA ALA A 90 -7.97 -3.04 3.59
C ALA A 90 -8.47 -4.33 4.28
N SER A 91 -9.72 -4.29 4.77
CA SER A 91 -10.37 -5.42 5.44
C SER A 91 -10.25 -6.74 4.66
N GLU A 92 -10.07 -7.83 5.40
CA GLU A 92 -9.92 -9.18 4.85
C GLU A 92 -11.27 -9.77 4.42
N ASP A 93 -11.92 -9.11 3.46
CA ASP A 93 -13.20 -9.51 2.87
C ASP A 93 -13.09 -9.50 1.33
N ILE A 94 -13.49 -10.61 0.71
CA ILE A 94 -13.33 -10.81 -0.73
C ILE A 94 -14.19 -9.86 -1.56
N ALA A 95 -15.39 -9.48 -1.09
CA ALA A 95 -16.28 -8.57 -1.80
C ALA A 95 -15.70 -7.14 -1.74
N ILE A 96 -15.19 -6.73 -0.58
CA ILE A 96 -14.51 -5.43 -0.40
C ILE A 96 -13.29 -5.34 -1.33
N LYS A 97 -12.37 -6.31 -1.26
CA LYS A 97 -11.15 -6.28 -2.09
C LYS A 97 -11.46 -6.27 -3.59
N ARG A 98 -12.41 -7.11 -4.04
CA ARG A 98 -12.86 -7.12 -5.44
C ARG A 98 -13.44 -5.77 -5.86
N SER A 99 -14.23 -5.12 -5.00
CA SER A 99 -14.81 -3.79 -5.27
C SER A 99 -13.74 -2.70 -5.40
N ILE A 100 -12.75 -2.72 -4.50
CA ILE A 100 -11.59 -1.82 -4.55
C ILE A 100 -10.86 -1.99 -5.88
N PHE A 101 -10.46 -3.22 -6.22
CA PHE A 101 -9.69 -3.47 -7.42
C PHE A 101 -10.46 -3.22 -8.70
N LYS A 102 -11.79 -3.43 -8.72
CA LYS A 102 -12.62 -3.05 -9.86
C LYS A 102 -12.58 -1.54 -10.10
N THR A 103 -12.79 -0.75 -9.05
CA THR A 103 -12.72 0.72 -9.14
C THR A 103 -11.34 1.17 -9.61
N LEU A 104 -10.28 0.59 -9.05
CA LEU A 104 -8.91 0.92 -9.45
C LEU A 104 -8.61 0.52 -10.89
N ASP A 105 -9.16 -0.59 -11.38
CA ASP A 105 -8.97 -1.05 -12.76
C ASP A 105 -9.60 -0.10 -13.79
N GLU A 106 -10.71 0.53 -13.43
CA GLU A 106 -11.39 1.56 -14.23
C GLU A 106 -10.60 2.89 -14.26
N GLU A 107 -9.93 3.23 -13.16
CA GLU A 107 -9.25 4.52 -12.99
C GLU A 107 -7.76 4.50 -13.38
N CYS A 108 -7.04 3.42 -13.06
CA CYS A 108 -5.59 3.34 -13.23
C CYS A 108 -5.21 2.97 -14.67
N GLY A 109 -4.12 3.54 -15.17
CA GLY A 109 -3.57 3.19 -16.48
C GLY A 109 -3.21 1.70 -16.61
N PRO A 110 -3.10 1.17 -17.84
CA PRO A 110 -2.88 -0.26 -18.10
C PRO A 110 -1.50 -0.78 -17.64
N ALA A 111 -0.58 0.12 -17.32
CA ALA A 111 0.76 -0.22 -16.82
C ALA A 111 0.81 -0.41 -15.30
N THR A 112 -0.18 0.10 -14.54
CA THR A 112 -0.18 0.03 -13.08
C THR A 112 -0.29 -1.41 -12.59
N ILE A 113 0.64 -1.79 -11.70
CA ILE A 113 0.67 -3.11 -11.06
C ILE A 113 -0.24 -3.09 -9.83
N PHE A 114 -1.03 -4.15 -9.67
CA PHE A 114 -1.89 -4.35 -8.51
C PHE A 114 -1.33 -5.44 -7.61
N ALA A 115 -1.20 -5.14 -6.33
CA ALA A 115 -0.79 -6.09 -5.32
C ALA A 115 -1.76 -6.06 -4.13
N THR A 116 -2.04 -7.22 -3.55
CA THR A 116 -2.79 -7.34 -2.30
C THR A 116 -1.90 -7.88 -1.19
N ASN A 117 -2.03 -7.32 0.01
CA ASN A 117 -1.38 -7.77 1.24
C ASN A 117 -2.19 -8.88 1.94
N THR A 118 -3.20 -9.47 1.29
CA THR A 118 -4.00 -10.55 1.89
C THR A 118 -3.12 -11.68 2.42
N SER A 119 -3.51 -12.23 3.58
CA SER A 119 -2.82 -13.36 4.21
C SER A 119 -3.60 -14.67 4.04
N SER A 120 -4.88 -14.59 3.67
CA SER A 120 -5.81 -15.73 3.72
C SER A 120 -6.63 -15.92 2.45
N LEU A 121 -6.83 -14.87 1.65
CA LEU A 121 -7.64 -14.95 0.45
C LEU A 121 -6.80 -15.35 -0.74
N SER A 122 -7.43 -16.10 -1.64
CA SER A 122 -6.84 -16.48 -2.91
C SER A 122 -6.58 -15.25 -3.79
N VAL A 123 -5.31 -15.01 -4.12
CA VAL A 123 -4.87 -13.88 -4.95
C VAL A 123 -5.55 -13.90 -6.32
N ILE A 124 -5.70 -15.09 -6.93
CA ILE A 124 -6.35 -15.23 -8.24
C ILE A 124 -7.85 -14.90 -8.16
N ASP A 125 -8.51 -15.20 -7.05
CA ASP A 125 -9.93 -14.87 -6.87
C ASP A 125 -10.17 -13.37 -6.72
N ILE A 126 -9.23 -12.65 -6.12
CA ILE A 126 -9.27 -11.18 -6.06
C ILE A 126 -9.01 -10.62 -7.46
N ALA A 127 -7.95 -11.10 -8.14
CA ALA A 127 -7.54 -10.63 -9.46
C ALA A 127 -8.61 -10.83 -10.54
N ALA A 128 -9.45 -11.86 -10.42
CA ALA A 128 -10.49 -12.24 -11.39
C ALA A 128 -11.53 -11.14 -11.70
N ARG A 129 -11.56 -10.04 -10.94
CA ARG A 129 -12.43 -8.88 -11.19
C ARG A 129 -11.72 -7.70 -11.87
N THR A 130 -10.51 -7.92 -12.36
CA THR A 130 -9.71 -6.92 -13.08
C THR A 130 -9.40 -7.40 -14.50
N GLY A 131 -9.22 -6.46 -15.43
CA GLY A 131 -8.74 -6.71 -16.78
C GLY A 131 -7.23 -6.92 -16.90
N ARG A 132 -6.49 -6.91 -15.77
CA ARG A 132 -5.01 -6.94 -15.73
C ARG A 132 -4.45 -8.05 -14.84
N THR A 133 -5.01 -9.26 -14.93
CA THR A 133 -4.58 -10.41 -14.11
C THR A 133 -3.12 -10.81 -14.29
N ASP A 134 -2.47 -10.36 -15.37
CA ASP A 134 -1.03 -10.49 -15.63
C ASP A 134 -0.16 -9.52 -14.83
N LYS A 135 -0.73 -8.38 -14.41
CA LYS A 135 -0.12 -7.34 -13.57
C LYS A 135 -0.71 -7.34 -12.17
N PHE A 136 -1.15 -8.51 -11.71
CA PHE A 136 -1.70 -8.72 -10.38
C PHE A 136 -0.86 -9.75 -9.61
N CYS A 137 -0.47 -9.43 -8.39
CA CYS A 137 0.22 -10.36 -7.49
C CYS A 137 -0.26 -10.23 -6.03
N GLY A 138 0.19 -11.13 -5.17
CA GLY A 138 0.21 -10.87 -3.73
C GLY A 138 1.55 -10.26 -3.34
N LEU A 139 1.52 -9.29 -2.45
CA LEU A 139 2.70 -8.68 -1.84
C LEU A 139 2.46 -8.63 -0.34
N HIS A 140 2.75 -9.75 0.32
CA HIS A 140 2.38 -10.01 1.70
C HIS A 140 3.51 -9.60 2.66
N PHE A 141 3.25 -8.52 3.40
CA PHE A 141 4.11 -7.98 4.44
C PHE A 141 3.76 -8.59 5.80
N PHE A 142 4.75 -8.64 6.69
CA PHE A 142 4.60 -9.20 8.03
C PHE A 142 4.53 -8.10 9.09
N ASN A 143 3.64 -8.25 10.07
CA ASN A 143 3.50 -7.30 11.17
C ASN A 143 4.59 -7.52 12.23
N PRO A 144 5.29 -6.48 12.72
CA PRO A 144 5.23 -5.07 12.31
C PRO A 144 6.02 -4.76 11.04
N VAL A 145 5.37 -4.16 10.04
CA VAL A 145 5.92 -3.94 8.69
C VAL A 145 7.29 -3.25 8.70
N PRO A 146 7.53 -2.14 9.45
CA PRO A 146 8.84 -1.48 9.45
C PRO A 146 9.97 -2.26 10.13
N ALA A 147 9.66 -3.35 10.84
CA ALA A 147 10.63 -4.16 11.57
C ALA A 147 10.90 -5.52 10.91
N MET A 148 10.00 -5.98 10.02
CA MET A 148 10.10 -7.29 9.39
C MET A 148 10.78 -7.18 8.02
N PRO A 149 11.88 -7.93 7.78
CA PRO A 149 12.59 -7.87 6.50
C PRO A 149 11.94 -8.69 5.40
N LEU A 150 11.05 -9.63 5.75
CA LEU A 150 10.43 -10.55 4.81
C LEU A 150 9.21 -9.92 4.15
N VAL A 151 9.12 -10.08 2.83
CA VAL A 151 7.92 -9.85 2.03
C VAL A 151 7.74 -11.05 1.11
N GLU A 152 6.56 -11.64 1.12
CA GLU A 152 6.20 -12.74 0.22
C GLU A 152 5.60 -12.19 -1.07
N VAL A 153 6.23 -12.51 -2.20
CA VAL A 153 5.70 -12.19 -3.53
C VAL A 153 4.93 -13.41 -4.05
N VAL A 154 3.60 -13.33 -3.98
CA VAL A 154 2.71 -14.43 -4.39
C VAL A 154 2.38 -14.29 -5.86
N ARG A 155 2.85 -15.26 -6.64
CA ARG A 155 2.61 -15.34 -8.08
C ARG A 155 1.39 -16.23 -8.37
N THR A 156 0.47 -15.75 -9.20
CA THR A 156 -0.59 -16.58 -9.78
C THR A 156 -0.16 -17.13 -11.14
N ARG A 157 -0.95 -18.03 -11.75
CA ARG A 157 -0.66 -18.57 -13.09
C ARG A 157 -0.56 -17.48 -14.16
N THR A 158 -1.28 -16.37 -14.03
CA THR A 158 -1.30 -15.28 -15.01
C THR A 158 -0.24 -14.22 -14.74
N THR A 159 0.23 -14.09 -13.50
CA THR A 159 1.20 -13.07 -13.10
C THR A 159 2.49 -13.17 -13.95
N SER A 160 2.85 -12.04 -14.54
CA SER A 160 4.04 -11.85 -15.41
C SER A 160 5.27 -11.37 -14.66
#